data_AF-A0A252BLE7-F1
#
_entry.id   AF-A0A252BLE7-F1
#
_cell.length_a   1.000
_cell.length_b   1.000
_cell.length_c   1.000
_cell.angle_alpha   90.00
_cell.angle_beta   90.00
_cell.angle_gamma   90.00
#
_symmetry.space_group_name_H-M   'P 1'
#
loop_
_entity.id
_entity.type
_entity.pdbx_description
1 polymer ?
#
loop_
_entity_poly.entity_id
_entity_poly.type
_entity_poly.pdbx_seq_one_letter_code
_entity_poly.pdbx_strand_id
1 'polypeptide(L)'
;MLLWKKDYIEKSMILIEKYENDKNEHYWGKDYTSEVSGFAVGTANSVNPPEALEKLYDNPASLISIHHTHPDERALGYNDLELLLKLGVCEIWAYTPDFGVYGAKLNDHANPAEVREKLDKTFPLTNGMFEDYVASLLSRAFQISESDFDLLFPCSRMLAFESLGLIEAHIRVSNNLRQKCNFFNTSQMLCEWIKKSI
;
A
#
# COMPACT_ATOMS: atom_id res chain seq x y z
N MET A 1 2.70 -16.85 17.15
CA MET A 1 3.87 -16.04 16.74
C MET A 1 3.87 -16.03 15.22
N LEU A 2 3.26 -15.01 14.61
CA LEU A 2 2.95 -14.99 13.18
C LEU A 2 4.20 -14.72 12.32
N LEU A 3 4.27 -15.42 11.20
CA LEU A 3 5.35 -15.60 10.21
C LEU A 3 5.62 -14.31 9.38
N TRP A 4 5.69 -13.16 10.04
CA TRP A 4 5.56 -11.85 9.39
C TRP A 4 6.73 -11.39 8.51
N LYS A 5 7.81 -12.18 8.35
CA LYS A 5 9.03 -11.68 7.68
C LYS A 5 9.78 -12.62 6.74
N LYS A 6 9.63 -13.95 6.79
CA LYS A 6 10.49 -14.86 6.02
C LYS A 6 9.78 -15.54 4.84
N ASP A 7 8.66 -16.21 5.09
CA ASP A 7 7.92 -16.95 4.06
C ASP A 7 7.31 -16.05 2.97
N TYR A 8 7.05 -14.79 3.29
CA TYR A 8 6.47 -13.82 2.35
C TYR A 8 7.47 -13.32 1.33
N ILE A 9 8.76 -13.23 1.69
CA ILE A 9 9.81 -12.82 0.74
C ILE A 9 9.95 -13.89 -0.35
N GLU A 10 9.93 -15.17 0.00
CA GLU A 10 10.01 -16.26 -1.00
C GLU A 10 8.79 -16.31 -1.91
N LYS A 11 7.58 -16.11 -1.37
CA LYS A 11 6.35 -16.02 -2.19
C LYS A 11 6.30 -14.76 -3.04
N SER A 12 6.90 -13.66 -2.59
CA SER A 12 6.99 -12.42 -3.34
C SER A 12 7.87 -12.55 -4.59
N MET A 13 8.98 -13.29 -4.50
CA MET A 13 9.87 -13.55 -5.63
C MET A 13 9.13 -14.27 -6.77
N ILE A 14 8.27 -15.25 -6.46
CA ILE A 14 7.49 -15.99 -7.46
C ILE A 14 6.51 -15.07 -8.20
N LEU A 15 5.90 -14.12 -7.50
CA LEU A 15 4.97 -13.16 -8.12
C LEU A 15 5.69 -12.11 -8.95
N ILE A 16 6.82 -11.59 -8.45
CA ILE A 16 7.66 -10.65 -9.19
C ILE A 16 8.18 -11.31 -10.47
N GLU A 17 8.76 -12.51 -10.40
CA GLU A 17 9.26 -13.24 -11.58
C GLU A 17 8.16 -13.56 -12.60
N LYS A 18 6.92 -13.80 -12.14
CA LYS A 18 5.81 -14.12 -13.05
C LYS A 18 5.29 -12.89 -13.81
N TYR A 19 5.39 -11.70 -13.21
CA TYR A 19 4.76 -10.48 -13.74
C TYR A 19 5.75 -9.32 -13.96
N GLU A 20 7.06 -9.54 -13.85
CA GLU A 20 8.12 -8.52 -13.96
C GLU A 20 8.07 -7.69 -15.25
N ASN A 21 7.54 -8.27 -16.34
CA ASN A 21 7.45 -7.63 -17.65
C ASN A 21 6.02 -7.14 -17.98
N ASP A 22 5.06 -7.34 -17.08
CA ASP A 22 3.69 -6.90 -17.27
C ASP A 22 3.55 -5.44 -16.77
N LYS A 23 2.95 -4.60 -17.61
CA LYS A 23 2.72 -3.19 -17.30
C LYS A 23 1.42 -2.97 -16.53
N ASN A 24 0.65 -4.03 -16.31
CA ASN A 24 -0.59 -3.97 -15.55
C ASN A 24 -0.33 -4.23 -14.07
N GLU A 25 -1.16 -3.62 -13.24
CA GLU A 25 -1.29 -3.97 -11.83
C GLU A 25 -2.06 -5.30 -11.71
N HIS A 26 -1.68 -6.12 -10.72
CA HIS A 26 -2.29 -7.43 -10.45
C HIS A 26 -2.65 -7.54 -8.99
N TYR A 27 -3.87 -7.97 -8.71
CA TYR A 27 -4.33 -8.27 -7.36
C TYR A 27 -4.54 -9.77 -7.19
N TRP A 28 -4.08 -10.28 -6.05
CA TRP A 28 -4.35 -11.62 -5.57
C TRP A 28 -4.78 -11.56 -4.11
N GLY A 29 -5.87 -12.24 -3.77
CA GLY A 29 -6.29 -12.43 -2.40
C GLY A 29 -6.35 -13.91 -2.07
N LYS A 30 -5.91 -14.27 -0.87
CA LYS A 30 -6.06 -15.63 -0.34
C LYS A 30 -6.58 -15.58 1.08
N ASP A 31 -7.64 -16.33 1.33
CA ASP A 31 -8.09 -16.61 2.67
C ASP A 31 -7.33 -17.81 3.24
N TYR A 32 -6.69 -17.61 4.39
CA TYR A 32 -5.97 -18.68 5.10
C TYR A 32 -6.90 -19.72 5.72
N THR A 33 -8.21 -19.43 5.81
CA THR A 33 -9.18 -20.31 6.49
C THR A 33 -9.97 -21.22 5.55
N SER A 34 -10.06 -20.90 4.25
CA SER A 34 -11.03 -21.56 3.35
C SER A 34 -10.49 -22.05 2.00
N GLU A 35 -9.16 -22.04 1.77
CA GLU A 35 -8.51 -22.31 0.47
C GLU A 35 -8.98 -21.40 -0.69
N VAL A 36 -9.90 -20.46 -0.46
CA VAL A 36 -10.39 -19.54 -1.47
C VAL A 36 -9.27 -18.57 -1.85
N SER A 37 -9.04 -18.47 -3.16
CA SER A 37 -8.13 -17.50 -3.75
C SER A 37 -8.77 -16.81 -4.94
N GLY A 38 -8.53 -15.51 -5.08
CA GLY A 38 -8.97 -14.70 -6.21
C GLY A 38 -7.80 -13.99 -6.88
N PHE A 39 -7.84 -13.85 -8.20
CA PHE A 39 -6.89 -13.08 -9.00
C PHE A 39 -7.64 -12.10 -9.92
N ALA A 40 -7.16 -10.87 -10.03
CA ALA A 40 -7.70 -9.87 -10.95
C ALA A 40 -6.60 -8.93 -11.48
N VAL A 41 -6.82 -8.34 -12.65
CA VAL A 41 -5.85 -7.52 -13.41
C VAL A 41 -6.43 -6.12 -13.63
N GLY A 42 -5.63 -5.07 -13.44
CA GLY A 42 -6.01 -3.65 -13.62
C GLY A 42 -5.47 -2.77 -12.49
N THR A 43 -5.85 -1.49 -12.39
CA THR A 43 -5.36 -0.59 -11.32
C THR A 43 -6.15 -0.69 -10.02
N ALA A 44 -5.63 -0.23 -8.89
CA ALA A 44 -6.35 -0.17 -7.60
C ALA A 44 -7.76 0.47 -7.64
N ASN A 45 -8.01 1.38 -8.59
CA ASN A 45 -9.31 2.03 -8.84
C ASN A 45 -10.23 1.24 -9.81
N SER A 46 -9.73 0.14 -10.41
CA SER A 46 -10.38 -0.59 -11.49
C SER A 46 -10.23 -2.12 -11.40
N VAL A 47 -9.55 -2.66 -10.39
CA VAL A 47 -9.56 -4.09 -10.09
C VAL A 47 -10.68 -4.40 -9.13
N ASN A 48 -11.81 -4.83 -9.70
CA ASN A 48 -12.80 -5.52 -8.91
C ASN A 48 -12.16 -6.84 -8.44
N PRO A 49 -12.06 -7.07 -7.11
CA PRO A 49 -11.68 -8.38 -6.62
C PRO A 49 -12.66 -9.41 -7.18
N PRO A 50 -12.22 -10.66 -7.45
CA PRO A 50 -13.15 -11.68 -7.90
C PRO A 50 -14.29 -11.83 -6.91
N GLU A 51 -15.51 -12.08 -7.40
CA GLU A 51 -16.72 -12.16 -6.58
C GLU A 51 -16.57 -13.12 -5.37
N ALA A 52 -15.79 -14.19 -5.54
CA ALA A 52 -15.48 -15.13 -4.46
C ALA A 52 -14.69 -14.50 -3.30
N LEU A 53 -13.79 -13.56 -3.58
CA LEU A 53 -13.03 -12.82 -2.57
C LEU A 53 -13.86 -11.67 -1.97
N GLU A 54 -14.68 -10.99 -2.78
CA GLU A 54 -15.60 -9.95 -2.29
C GLU A 54 -16.55 -10.49 -1.22
N LYS A 55 -17.09 -11.70 -1.41
CA LYS A 55 -17.97 -12.37 -0.44
C LYS A 55 -17.29 -12.62 0.91
N LEU A 56 -15.95 -12.63 0.96
CA LEU A 56 -15.19 -12.88 2.18
C LEU A 56 -14.84 -11.60 2.95
N TYR A 57 -14.89 -10.42 2.31
CA TYR A 57 -14.55 -9.15 2.95
C TYR A 57 -15.42 -8.79 4.14
N ASP A 58 -16.68 -9.26 4.14
CA ASP A 58 -17.64 -9.00 5.22
C ASP A 58 -17.74 -10.17 6.22
N ASN A 59 -16.92 -11.20 6.06
CA ASN A 59 -16.85 -12.31 7.01
C ASN A 59 -15.69 -12.09 8.01
N PRO A 60 -15.97 -11.79 9.29
CA PRO A 60 -14.93 -11.54 10.30
C PRO A 60 -14.13 -12.79 10.69
N ALA A 61 -14.56 -13.98 10.28
CA ALA A 61 -13.80 -15.21 10.47
C ALA A 61 -12.75 -15.44 9.37
N SER A 62 -12.84 -14.74 8.23
CA SER A 62 -11.85 -14.84 7.16
C SER A 62 -10.53 -14.22 7.60
N LEU A 63 -9.42 -14.79 7.13
CA LEU A 63 -8.08 -14.23 7.31
C LEU A 63 -7.46 -14.04 5.93
N ILE A 64 -7.84 -12.95 5.28
CA ILE A 64 -7.45 -12.66 3.90
C ILE A 64 -6.14 -11.89 3.89
N SER A 65 -5.15 -12.41 3.15
CA SER A 65 -3.97 -11.67 2.74
C SER A 65 -4.16 -11.20 1.30
N ILE A 66 -3.99 -9.89 1.08
CA ILE A 66 -4.05 -9.26 -0.24
C ILE A 66 -2.63 -9.00 -0.73
N HIS A 67 -2.39 -9.23 -2.01
CA HIS A 67 -1.12 -9.08 -2.68
C HIS A 67 -1.35 -8.31 -3.97
N HIS A 68 -0.56 -7.27 -4.18
CA HIS A 68 -0.70 -6.34 -5.29
C HIS A 68 0.65 -6.13 -5.97
N THR A 69 0.75 -6.19 -7.30
CA THR A 69 1.96 -5.81 -8.03
C THR A 69 1.86 -4.39 -8.57
N HIS A 70 2.82 -3.52 -8.26
CA HIS A 70 2.89 -2.14 -8.77
C HIS A 70 4.02 -2.02 -9.80
N PRO A 71 3.73 -1.83 -11.09
CA PRO A 71 4.75 -1.78 -12.13
C PRO A 71 5.63 -0.52 -12.07
N ASP A 72 5.22 0.50 -11.30
CA ASP A 72 5.85 1.81 -11.21
C ASP A 72 6.68 2.00 -9.92
N GLU A 73 6.94 0.96 -9.14
CA GLU A 73 7.70 1.03 -7.86
C GLU A 73 6.98 1.72 -6.69
N ARG A 74 5.71 2.11 -6.83
CA ARG A 74 4.98 2.79 -5.73
C ARG A 74 4.69 1.83 -4.57
N ALA A 75 4.52 2.41 -3.38
CA ALA A 75 4.07 1.68 -2.19
C ALA A 75 2.53 1.62 -2.12
N LEU A 76 1.99 1.04 -1.04
CA LEU A 76 0.53 0.93 -0.83
C LEU A 76 -0.12 2.32 -0.85
N GLY A 77 -1.00 2.54 -1.83
CA GLY A 77 -1.75 3.77 -2.00
C GLY A 77 -2.95 3.87 -1.07
N TYR A 78 -3.76 4.92 -1.25
CA TYR A 78 -5.01 5.10 -0.49
C TYR A 78 -5.91 3.86 -0.57
N ASN A 79 -6.21 3.40 -1.79
CA ASN A 79 -7.14 2.30 -2.03
C ASN A 79 -6.63 0.98 -1.44
N ASP A 80 -5.30 0.79 -1.48
CA ASP A 80 -4.67 -0.39 -0.89
C ASP A 80 -4.87 -0.41 0.63
N LEU A 81 -4.63 0.73 1.31
CA LEU A 81 -4.82 0.84 2.75
C LEU A 81 -6.31 0.82 3.16
N GLU A 82 -7.22 1.27 2.30
CA GLU A 82 -8.66 1.18 2.54
C GLU A 82 -9.14 -0.27 2.65
N LEU A 83 -8.52 -1.20 1.93
CA LEU A 83 -8.88 -2.63 2.00
C LEU A 83 -8.61 -3.23 3.38
N LEU A 84 -7.66 -2.70 4.15
CA LEU A 84 -7.42 -3.14 5.53
C LEU A 84 -8.62 -2.90 6.46
N LEU A 85 -9.55 -2.04 6.06
CA LEU A 85 -10.75 -1.71 6.83
C LEU A 85 -11.92 -2.67 6.53
N LYS A 86 -11.72 -3.65 5.64
CA LYS A 86 -12.66 -4.75 5.42
C LYS A 86 -12.46 -5.81 6.52
N LEU A 87 -13.56 -6.32 7.09
CA LEU A 87 -13.55 -7.22 8.25
C LEU A 87 -12.68 -8.47 8.06
N GLY A 88 -12.70 -9.06 6.86
CA GLY A 88 -11.95 -10.28 6.56
C GLY A 88 -10.48 -10.06 6.19
N VAL A 89 -10.02 -8.82 6.02
CA VAL A 89 -8.66 -8.51 5.54
C VAL A 89 -7.74 -8.34 6.74
N CYS A 90 -6.75 -9.23 6.85
CA CYS A 90 -5.78 -9.18 7.93
C CYS A 90 -4.48 -8.46 7.54
N GLU A 91 -4.13 -8.45 6.25
CA GLU A 91 -2.94 -7.75 5.77
C GLU A 91 -2.98 -7.54 4.24
N ILE A 92 -2.19 -6.58 3.79
CA ILE A 92 -1.98 -6.28 2.37
C ILE A 92 -0.50 -6.12 2.08
N TRP A 93 -0.10 -6.57 0.90
CA TRP A 93 1.26 -6.49 0.39
C TRP A 93 1.30 -5.89 -1.02
N ALA A 94 2.29 -5.06 -1.30
CA ALA A 94 2.63 -4.58 -2.62
C ALA A 94 4.05 -5.01 -3.01
N TYR A 95 4.23 -5.36 -4.28
CA TYR A 95 5.47 -5.86 -4.87
C TYR A 95 5.81 -5.10 -6.13
N THR A 96 7.09 -4.82 -6.34
CA THR A 96 7.54 -4.02 -7.47
C THR A 96 8.66 -4.73 -8.26
N PRO A 97 8.83 -4.43 -9.55
CA PRO A 97 9.82 -5.10 -10.41
C PRO A 97 11.27 -5.04 -9.90
N ASP A 98 11.71 -3.95 -9.27
CA ASP A 98 13.05 -3.80 -8.71
C ASP A 98 13.16 -4.34 -7.26
N PHE A 99 12.30 -5.29 -6.89
CA PHE A 99 12.26 -5.95 -5.58
C PHE A 99 11.89 -5.03 -4.40
N GLY A 100 11.13 -3.97 -4.66
CA GLY A 100 10.39 -3.26 -3.61
C GLY A 100 9.29 -4.14 -3.03
N VAL A 101 9.18 -4.14 -1.70
CA VAL A 101 8.18 -4.91 -0.96
C VAL A 101 7.61 -4.02 0.14
N TYR A 102 6.31 -3.80 0.08
CA TYR A 102 5.58 -2.99 1.05
C TYR A 102 4.47 -3.84 1.66
N GLY A 103 4.32 -3.81 2.97
CA GLY A 103 3.30 -4.57 3.68
C GLY A 103 2.63 -3.72 4.75
N ALA A 104 1.36 -3.97 5.01
CA ALA A 104 0.63 -3.34 6.08
C ALA A 104 -0.44 -4.26 6.67
N LYS A 105 -0.68 -4.11 7.97
CA LYS A 105 -1.91 -4.59 8.65
C LYS A 105 -2.38 -3.55 9.66
N LEU A 106 -3.64 -3.62 10.06
CA LEU A 106 -4.11 -2.84 11.20
C LEU A 106 -3.38 -3.27 12.48
N ASN A 107 -3.05 -2.29 13.31
CA ASN A 107 -2.58 -2.58 14.66
C ASN A 107 -3.74 -3.17 15.49
N ASP A 108 -3.47 -4.13 16.37
CA ASP A 108 -4.48 -4.79 17.21
C ASP A 108 -5.30 -3.81 18.07
N HIS A 109 -4.75 -2.62 18.33
CA HIS A 109 -5.39 -1.56 19.12
C HIS A 109 -5.98 -0.43 18.28
N ALA A 110 -5.79 -0.45 16.95
CA ALA A 110 -6.29 0.60 16.08
C ALA A 110 -7.82 0.52 15.95
N ASN A 111 -8.49 1.66 16.07
CA ASN A 111 -9.92 1.77 15.78
C ASN A 111 -10.11 1.95 14.25
N PRO A 112 -10.80 1.03 13.53
CA PRO A 112 -10.98 1.16 12.08
C PRO A 112 -11.65 2.48 11.65
N ALA A 113 -12.53 3.05 12.47
CA ALA A 113 -13.16 4.34 12.18
C ALA A 113 -12.16 5.50 12.24
N GLU A 114 -11.20 5.46 13.17
CA GLU A 114 -10.13 6.44 13.26
C GLU A 114 -9.17 6.30 12.07
N VAL A 115 -8.80 5.06 11.72
CA VAL A 115 -7.95 4.80 10.56
C VAL A 115 -8.61 5.32 9.28
N ARG A 116 -9.91 5.08 9.10
CA ARG A 116 -10.73 5.65 8.00
C ARG A 116 -10.63 7.17 7.97
N GLU A 117 -10.94 7.83 9.08
CA GLU A 117 -10.93 9.30 9.16
C GLU A 117 -9.55 9.88 8.76
N LYS A 118 -8.47 9.30 9.27
CA LYS A 118 -7.11 9.71 8.94
C LYS A 118 -6.75 9.45 7.48
N LEU A 119 -7.21 8.31 6.93
CA LEU A 119 -6.99 7.95 5.54
C LEU A 119 -7.71 8.91 4.61
N ASP A 120 -8.97 9.25 4.90
CA ASP A 120 -9.79 10.19 4.13
C ASP A 120 -9.17 11.60 4.11
N LYS A 121 -8.52 12.05 5.19
CA LYS A 121 -7.77 13.33 5.20
C LYS A 121 -6.57 13.32 4.25
N THR A 122 -6.01 12.15 3.95
CA THR A 122 -4.94 12.01 2.95
C THR A 122 -5.46 11.79 1.53
N PHE A 123 -6.75 11.52 1.33
CA PHE A 123 -7.33 11.24 0.01
C PHE A 123 -7.25 12.41 -0.97
N PRO A 124 -7.60 13.66 -0.61
CA PRO A 124 -7.51 14.81 -1.53
C PRO A 124 -6.09 15.10 -2.01
N LEU A 125 -5.09 14.50 -1.37
CA LEU A 125 -3.67 14.65 -1.71
C LEU A 125 -3.25 13.70 -2.84
N THR A 126 -4.07 12.70 -3.20
CA THR A 126 -3.75 11.64 -4.18
C THR A 126 -4.95 11.12 -4.99
N ASN A 127 -6.04 11.89 -5.16
CA ASN A 127 -7.13 11.48 -6.06
C ASN A 127 -8.02 12.66 -6.52
N GLY A 128 -8.11 12.90 -7.83
CA GLY A 128 -9.10 13.77 -8.49
C GLY A 128 -8.53 15.06 -9.10
N MET A 129 -9.35 15.96 -9.67
CA MET A 129 -8.86 17.21 -10.31
C MET A 129 -8.11 18.18 -9.37
N PHE A 130 -8.14 17.93 -8.06
CA PHE A 130 -7.34 18.64 -7.05
C PHE A 130 -5.92 18.06 -6.88
N GLU A 131 -5.67 16.86 -7.39
CA GLU A 131 -4.44 16.06 -7.24
C GLU A 131 -3.26 16.70 -7.94
N ASP A 132 -3.37 17.00 -9.24
CA ASP A 132 -2.29 17.63 -10.00
C ASP A 132 -1.84 18.95 -9.37
N TYR A 133 -2.79 19.73 -8.84
CA TYR A 133 -2.49 21.00 -8.19
C TYR A 133 -1.78 20.80 -6.84
N VAL A 134 -2.27 19.90 -5.98
CA VAL A 134 -1.69 19.64 -4.66
C VAL A 134 -0.35 18.92 -4.77
N ALA A 135 -0.25 17.91 -5.64
CA ALA A 135 1.00 17.21 -5.94
C ALA A 135 2.03 18.18 -6.55
N SER A 136 1.63 19.07 -7.46
CA SER A 136 2.55 20.11 -7.99
C SER A 136 2.98 21.12 -6.91
N LEU A 137 2.10 21.49 -5.98
CA LEU A 137 2.44 22.40 -4.89
C LEU A 137 3.40 21.75 -3.88
N LEU A 138 3.13 20.50 -3.50
CA LEU A 138 3.96 19.76 -2.54
C LEU A 138 5.30 19.38 -3.16
N SER A 139 5.33 18.88 -4.40
CA SER A 139 6.59 18.58 -5.10
C SER A 139 7.52 19.80 -5.14
N ARG A 140 7.00 21.00 -5.42
CA ARG A 140 7.76 22.27 -5.32
C ARG A 140 8.20 22.60 -3.91
N ALA A 141 7.34 22.43 -2.91
CA ALA A 141 7.66 22.72 -1.51
C ALA A 141 8.78 21.82 -0.97
N PHE A 142 8.79 20.55 -1.39
CA PHE A 142 9.81 19.57 -1.03
C PHE A 142 10.98 19.50 -2.03
N GLN A 143 10.97 20.32 -3.09
CA GLN A 143 11.99 20.38 -4.13
C GLN A 143 12.27 19.01 -4.79
N ILE A 144 11.21 18.25 -5.04
CA ILE A 144 11.25 16.96 -5.74
C ILE A 144 10.40 17.03 -7.01
N SER A 145 10.65 16.12 -7.96
CA SER A 145 9.79 16.02 -9.15
C SER A 145 8.40 15.48 -8.76
N GLU A 146 7.38 15.77 -9.58
CA GLU A 146 6.03 15.22 -9.38
C GLU A 146 6.06 13.69 -9.46
N SER A 147 6.80 13.13 -10.43
CA SER A 147 6.96 11.66 -10.52
C SER A 147 7.65 11.05 -9.30
N ASP A 148 8.60 11.74 -8.68
CA ASP A 148 9.21 11.25 -7.44
C ASP A 148 8.26 11.40 -6.24
N PHE A 149 7.44 12.45 -6.23
CA PHE A 149 6.41 12.64 -5.20
C PHE A 149 5.41 11.48 -5.20
N ASP A 150 4.95 11.04 -6.37
CA ASP A 150 4.01 9.91 -6.51
C ASP A 150 4.57 8.60 -5.95
N LEU A 151 5.89 8.40 -6.04
CA LEU A 151 6.58 7.24 -5.47
C LEU A 151 6.78 7.37 -3.95
N LEU A 152 7.11 8.58 -3.49
CA LEU A 152 7.46 8.83 -2.09
C LEU A 152 6.23 8.99 -1.19
N PHE A 153 5.14 9.54 -1.70
CA PHE A 153 3.98 9.91 -0.90
C PHE A 153 3.26 8.68 -0.29
N PRO A 154 2.97 7.61 -1.04
CA PRO A 154 2.39 6.38 -0.47
C PRO A 154 3.24 5.79 0.65
N CYS A 155 4.56 5.72 0.47
CA CYS A 155 5.48 5.24 1.51
C CYS A 155 5.47 6.16 2.75
N SER A 156 5.50 7.48 2.53
CA SER A 156 5.48 8.47 3.61
C SER A 156 4.19 8.40 4.43
N ARG A 157 3.06 8.10 3.78
CA ARG A 157 1.77 7.86 4.42
C ARG A 157 1.80 6.61 5.28
N MET A 158 2.35 5.50 4.77
CA MET A 158 2.53 4.27 5.57
C MET A 158 3.36 4.54 6.82
N LEU A 159 4.48 5.26 6.69
CA LEU A 159 5.33 5.66 7.82
C LEU A 159 4.57 6.54 8.83
N ALA A 160 3.76 7.48 8.36
CA ALA A 160 2.95 8.33 9.23
C ALA A 160 1.95 7.49 10.02
N PHE A 161 1.23 6.59 9.36
CA PHE A 161 0.22 5.72 9.99
C PHE A 161 0.85 4.74 10.98
N GLU A 162 2.01 4.18 10.64
CA GLU A 162 2.79 3.35 11.57
C GLU A 162 3.21 4.14 12.82
N SER A 163 3.71 5.37 12.63
CA SER A 163 4.14 6.22 13.76
C SER A 163 3.00 6.66 14.67
N LEU A 164 1.77 6.69 14.16
CA LEU A 164 0.55 6.97 14.91
C LEU A 164 -0.05 5.72 15.57
N GLY A 165 0.54 4.54 15.36
CA GLY A 165 0.05 3.27 15.89
C GLY A 165 -1.20 2.73 15.19
N LEU A 166 -1.50 3.23 13.99
CA LEU A 166 -2.70 2.83 13.23
C LEU A 166 -2.48 1.52 12.46
N ILE A 167 -1.27 1.33 11.93
CA ILE A 167 -0.86 0.13 11.20
C ILE A 167 0.48 -0.39 11.72
N GLU A 168 0.77 -1.66 11.45
CA GLU A 168 2.14 -2.16 11.42
C GLU A 168 2.60 -2.17 9.96
N ALA A 169 3.74 -1.56 9.65
CA ALA A 169 4.24 -1.47 8.28
C ALA A 169 5.49 -2.33 8.06
N HIS A 170 5.61 -2.84 6.84
CA HIS A 170 6.84 -3.40 6.30
C HIS A 170 7.23 -2.57 5.09
N ILE A 171 8.44 -2.00 5.08
CA ILE A 171 8.92 -1.19 3.97
C ILE A 171 10.32 -1.67 3.59
N ARG A 172 10.42 -2.32 2.44
CA ARG A 172 11.67 -2.63 1.77
C ARG A 172 11.67 -1.95 0.42
N VAL A 173 12.49 -0.93 0.28
CA VAL A 173 12.62 -0.18 -0.97
C VAL A 173 13.72 -0.78 -1.85
N SER A 174 13.53 -0.72 -3.16
CA SER A 174 14.56 -1.08 -4.13
C SER A 174 15.80 -0.19 -4.01
N ASN A 175 16.96 -0.69 -4.46
CA ASN A 175 18.19 0.10 -4.47
C ASN A 175 18.06 1.34 -5.37
N ASN A 176 17.32 1.19 -6.48
CA ASN A 176 17.03 2.26 -7.43
C ASN A 176 16.25 3.40 -6.76
N LEU A 177 15.12 3.07 -6.13
CA LEU A 177 14.28 4.05 -5.43
C LEU A 177 15.01 4.70 -4.25
N ARG A 178 15.83 3.93 -3.53
CA ARG A 178 16.67 4.46 -2.43
C ARG A 178 17.60 5.58 -2.89
N GLN A 179 18.18 5.46 -4.09
CA GLN A 179 19.14 6.42 -4.64
C GLN A 179 18.47 7.63 -5.30
N LYS A 180 17.34 7.42 -6.00
CA LYS A 180 16.71 8.43 -6.86
C LYS A 180 16.33 9.75 -6.17
N CYS A 181 15.95 9.73 -4.88
CA CYS A 181 15.33 10.89 -4.24
C CYS A 181 15.81 11.19 -2.81
N ASN A 182 16.98 10.70 -2.40
CA ASN A 182 17.38 10.68 -0.98
C ASN A 182 16.24 10.11 -0.10
N PHE A 183 15.69 8.98 -0.56
CA PHE A 183 14.37 8.45 -0.20
C PHE A 183 14.05 8.58 1.29
N PHE A 184 14.95 8.11 2.15
CA PHE A 184 14.73 8.10 3.59
C PHE A 184 14.54 9.50 4.18
N ASN A 185 15.33 10.48 3.77
CA ASN A 185 15.20 11.84 4.29
C ASN A 185 13.91 12.50 3.79
N THR A 186 13.62 12.38 2.50
CA THR A 186 12.44 13.01 1.90
C THR A 186 11.14 12.38 2.41
N SER A 187 11.09 11.04 2.51
CA SER A 187 9.92 10.35 3.06
C SER A 187 9.70 10.65 4.55
N GLN A 188 10.76 10.85 5.33
CA GLN A 188 10.65 11.30 6.73
C GLN A 188 10.05 12.71 6.82
N MET A 189 10.50 13.64 5.98
CA MET A 189 9.95 15.00 5.95
C MET A 189 8.48 15.01 5.55
N LEU A 190 8.11 14.24 4.52
CA LEU A 190 6.73 14.07 4.09
C LEU A 190 5.87 13.40 5.17
N CYS A 191 6.39 12.37 5.84
CA CYS A 191 5.73 11.72 6.98
C CYS A 191 5.37 12.73 8.08
N GLU A 192 6.32 13.56 8.50
CA GLU A 192 6.08 14.58 9.52
C GLU A 192 5.10 15.66 9.07
N TRP A 193 5.07 16.00 7.78
CA TRP A 193 4.06 16.89 7.23
C TRP A 193 2.67 16.24 7.23
N ILE A 194 2.54 14.99 6.77
CA ILE A 194 1.29 14.22 6.77
C ILE A 194 0.71 14.16 8.19
N LYS A 195 1.53 13.82 9.20
CA LYS A 195 1.09 13.74 10.60
C LYS A 195 0.51 15.04 11.15
N LYS A 196 1.02 16.19 10.69
CA LYS A 196 0.50 17.51 11.09
C LYS A 196 -0.80 17.86 10.39
N SER A 197 -1.06 17.24 9.24
CA SER A 197 -2.23 17.48 8.40
C SER A 197 -3.42 16.57 8.73
N ILE A 198 -3.27 15.54 9.60
CA ILE A 198 -4.31 14.53 9.87
C ILE A 198 -4.77 14.44 11.32
#